data_AF-A0A942WJ30-F1
#
_entry.id   AF-A0A942WJ30-F1
#
_cell.length_a   1.000
_cell.length_b   1.000
_cell.length_c   1.000
_cell.angle_alpha   90.00
_cell.angle_beta   90.00
_cell.angle_gamma   90.00
#
_symmetry.space_group_name_H-M   'P 1'
#
loop_
_entity.id
_entity.type
_entity.pdbx_description
1 polymer ?
#
loop_
_entity_poly.entity_id
_entity_poly.type
_entity_poly.pdbx_seq_one_letter_code
_entity_poly.pdbx_strand_id
1 'polypeptide(L)'
;MPEYPTANEQRRQIEERAAALYAGEIPIPESVVDDILRTGGNRAGSQLRIIYNFMSEQAPEEYTEFVKREYRKGGKGFQIDGSEYSVWFDETGMQIVVGHTVTDQILDKAFLSWEDVSGRIHQLLDQGEYAPQSVLDAARNNAVKEHAQALAYMKGDMAEGVAEIVFDEEDLPHLHSIYPEITDYLEEKLEDPQWLSELNERLDALAEAYEENHSIMRFHHYNPIN
;
A
#
# COMPACT_ATOMS: atom_id res chain seq x y z
N MET A 1 -1.49 -47.73 -1.53
CA MET A 1 -0.59 -46.71 -2.09
C MET A 1 -0.46 -45.61 -1.04
N PRO A 2 0.71 -45.00 -0.83
CA PRO A 2 0.80 -43.82 0.02
C PRO A 2 -0.06 -42.70 -0.59
N GLU A 3 -0.86 -42.02 0.23
CA GLU A 3 -1.57 -40.81 -0.20
C GLU A 3 -0.55 -39.70 -0.45
N TYR A 4 -0.66 -39.05 -1.61
CA TYR A 4 0.14 -37.89 -1.93
C TYR A 4 -0.45 -36.66 -1.22
N PRO A 5 0.40 -35.78 -0.65
CA PRO A 5 -0.07 -34.54 -0.05
C PRO A 5 -0.83 -33.71 -1.08
N THR A 6 -1.87 -33.01 -0.62
CA THR A 6 -2.68 -32.09 -1.41
C THR A 6 -1.86 -30.92 -1.93
N ALA A 7 -2.35 -30.21 -2.95
CA ALA A 7 -1.65 -29.05 -3.51
C ALA A 7 -1.34 -27.96 -2.46
N ASN A 8 -2.22 -27.75 -1.48
CA ASN A 8 -2.00 -26.80 -0.39
C ASN A 8 -0.93 -27.28 0.61
N GLU A 9 -0.90 -28.58 0.93
CA GLU A 9 0.15 -29.16 1.76
C GLU A 9 1.51 -29.18 1.05
N GLN A 10 1.51 -29.37 -0.27
CA GLN A 10 2.73 -29.27 -1.08
C GLN A 10 3.26 -27.84 -1.13
N ARG A 11 2.39 -26.84 -1.32
CA ARG A 11 2.76 -25.41 -1.25
C ARG A 11 3.29 -25.05 0.13
N ARG A 12 2.58 -25.44 1.19
CA ARG A 12 3.02 -25.25 2.58
C ARG A 12 4.38 -25.91 2.87
N GLN A 13 4.67 -27.09 2.32
CA GLN A 13 5.98 -27.74 2.50
C GLN A 13 7.12 -27.03 1.74
N ILE A 14 6.82 -26.42 0.58
CA ILE A 14 7.78 -25.59 -0.17
C ILE A 14 8.03 -24.29 0.58
N GLU A 15 6.97 -23.69 1.13
CA GLU A 15 7.01 -22.47 1.95
C GLU A 15 7.71 -22.71 3.29
N GLU A 16 7.43 -23.79 4.00
CA GLU A 16 8.15 -24.21 5.22
C GLU A 16 9.64 -24.47 4.94
N ARG A 17 10.00 -24.88 3.73
CA ARG A 17 11.41 -25.01 3.31
C ARG A 17 12.06 -23.66 2.98
N ALA A 18 11.32 -22.72 2.39
CA ALA A 18 11.79 -21.36 2.18
C ALA A 18 11.96 -20.64 3.53
N ALA A 19 10.97 -20.76 4.42
CA ALA A 19 11.00 -20.36 5.83
C ALA A 19 12.17 -20.99 6.59
N ALA A 20 12.43 -22.30 6.41
CA ALA A 20 13.61 -22.95 6.99
C ALA A 20 14.94 -22.44 6.39
N LEU A 21 14.94 -21.93 5.16
CA LEU A 21 16.08 -21.23 4.57
C LEU A 21 16.31 -19.88 5.27
N TYR A 22 15.24 -19.13 5.60
CA TYR A 22 15.30 -17.92 6.43
C TYR A 22 15.75 -18.22 7.87
N ALA A 23 15.22 -19.27 8.49
CA ALA A 23 15.52 -19.66 9.87
C ALA A 23 16.96 -20.17 10.08
N GLY A 24 17.68 -20.51 8.99
CA GLY A 24 19.10 -20.85 9.04
C GLY A 24 20.03 -19.64 9.19
N GLU A 25 19.57 -18.42 8.90
CA GLU A 25 20.41 -17.21 8.80
C GLU A 25 19.86 -15.98 9.55
N ILE A 26 18.60 -15.99 9.99
CA ILE A 26 17.96 -14.85 10.68
C ILE A 26 17.67 -15.23 12.16
N PRO A 27 18.23 -14.51 13.14
CA PRO A 27 17.99 -14.82 14.56
C PRO A 27 16.68 -14.21 15.12
N ILE A 28 15.88 -13.56 14.28
CA ILE A 28 14.59 -12.97 14.62
C ILE A 28 13.46 -14.00 14.40
N PRO A 29 12.58 -14.27 15.38
CA PRO A 29 11.44 -15.17 15.18
C PRO A 29 10.49 -14.70 14.07
N GLU A 30 9.96 -15.62 13.27
CA GLU A 30 9.01 -15.30 12.19
C GLU A 30 7.77 -14.57 12.70
N SER A 31 7.25 -14.94 13.87
CA SER A 31 6.09 -14.27 14.47
C SER A 31 6.34 -12.79 14.75
N VAL A 32 7.58 -12.41 15.08
CA VAL A 32 7.97 -11.01 15.28
C VAL A 32 7.98 -10.26 13.95
N VAL A 33 8.49 -10.89 12.89
CA VAL A 33 8.45 -10.33 11.54
C VAL A 33 6.99 -10.08 11.13
N ASP A 34 6.12 -11.09 11.31
CA ASP A 34 4.72 -10.97 10.97
C ASP A 34 4.02 -9.84 11.72
N ASP A 35 4.21 -9.76 13.04
CA ASP A 35 3.63 -8.69 13.86
C ASP A 35 4.07 -7.30 13.40
N ILE A 36 5.34 -7.14 13.00
CA ILE A 36 5.85 -5.90 12.42
C ILE A 36 5.13 -5.58 11.10
N LEU A 37 5.05 -6.56 10.18
CA LEU A 37 4.46 -6.39 8.85
C LEU A 37 2.96 -6.06 8.91
N ARG A 38 2.24 -6.61 9.89
CA ARG A 38 0.82 -6.30 10.13
C ARG A 38 0.57 -4.83 10.46
N THR A 39 1.58 -4.07 10.90
CA THR A 39 1.41 -2.63 11.21
C THR A 39 1.56 -1.69 10.02
N GLY A 40 1.92 -2.20 8.84
CA GLY A 40 2.18 -1.41 7.63
C GLY A 40 3.33 -0.41 7.77
N GLY A 41 3.36 0.59 6.87
CA GLY A 41 4.31 1.70 6.88
C GLY A 41 3.99 2.79 7.93
N ASN A 42 4.73 3.90 7.91
CA ASN A 42 4.63 4.95 8.93
C ASN A 42 3.40 5.86 8.80
N ARG A 43 2.71 5.83 7.66
CA ARG A 43 1.58 6.72 7.39
C ARG A 43 0.29 6.16 7.99
N ALA A 44 -0.59 7.05 8.44
CA ALA A 44 -1.96 6.66 8.76
C ALA A 44 -2.63 5.99 7.55
N GLY A 45 -3.43 4.95 7.80
CA GLY A 45 -4.07 4.16 6.75
C GLY A 45 -3.14 3.24 5.96
N SER A 46 -1.83 3.15 6.30
CA SER A 46 -0.88 2.33 5.52
C SER A 46 -1.26 0.85 5.45
N GLN A 47 -1.67 0.28 6.58
CA GLN A 47 -2.19 -1.10 6.64
C GLN A 47 -3.39 -1.29 5.70
N LEU A 48 -4.32 -0.33 5.65
CA LEU A 48 -5.52 -0.39 4.81
C LEU A 48 -5.17 -0.28 3.32
N ARG A 49 -4.23 0.61 2.96
CA ARG A 49 -3.71 0.73 1.59
C ARG A 49 -3.00 -0.54 1.12
N ILE A 50 -2.21 -1.17 2.00
CA ILE A 50 -1.59 -2.47 1.72
C ILE A 50 -2.68 -3.52 1.47
N ILE A 51 -3.64 -3.67 2.39
CA ILE A 51 -4.74 -4.63 2.21
C ILE A 51 -5.45 -4.38 0.87
N TYR A 52 -5.85 -3.14 0.59
CA TYR A 52 -6.57 -2.78 -0.63
C TYR A 52 -5.80 -3.14 -1.90
N ASN A 53 -4.48 -2.90 -1.92
CA ASN A 53 -3.63 -3.24 -3.06
C ASN A 53 -3.64 -4.75 -3.36
N PHE A 54 -3.64 -5.59 -2.33
CA PHE A 54 -3.67 -7.04 -2.48
C PHE A 54 -5.09 -7.60 -2.73
N MET A 55 -6.15 -6.79 -2.77
CA MET A 55 -7.52 -7.27 -3.09
C MET A 55 -7.70 -7.60 -4.58
N SER A 56 -6.84 -7.07 -5.45
CA SER A 56 -6.86 -7.33 -6.89
C SER A 56 -5.62 -8.12 -7.30
N GLU A 57 -5.78 -9.05 -8.25
CA GLU A 57 -4.66 -9.79 -8.85
C GLU A 57 -3.76 -8.85 -9.67
N GLN A 58 -2.44 -8.92 -9.43
CA GLN A 58 -1.41 -8.11 -10.08
C GLN A 58 -0.15 -8.98 -10.32
N ALA A 59 0.82 -8.47 -11.07
CA ALA A 59 2.11 -9.12 -11.18
C ALA A 59 2.88 -9.03 -9.85
N PRO A 60 3.71 -10.03 -9.49
CA PRO A 60 4.55 -9.99 -8.27
C PRO A 60 5.39 -8.72 -8.12
N GLU A 61 5.89 -8.18 -9.25
CA GLU A 61 6.69 -6.96 -9.31
C GLU A 61 5.87 -5.73 -8.95
N GLU A 62 4.59 -5.67 -9.32
CA GLU A 62 3.68 -4.55 -9.02
C GLU A 62 3.35 -4.50 -7.53
N TYR A 63 3.07 -5.65 -6.91
CA TYR A 63 2.91 -5.74 -5.45
C TYR A 63 4.16 -5.24 -4.72
N THR A 64 5.33 -5.67 -5.18
CA THR A 64 6.62 -5.31 -4.58
C THR A 64 6.88 -3.82 -4.66
N GLU A 65 6.69 -3.22 -5.84
CA GLU A 65 6.84 -1.78 -6.04
C GLU A 65 5.84 -0.96 -5.22
N PHE A 66 4.59 -1.42 -5.12
CA PHE A 66 3.59 -0.77 -4.27
C PHE A 66 4.03 -0.79 -2.79
N VAL A 67 4.37 -1.97 -2.26
CA VAL A 67 4.77 -2.13 -0.85
C VAL A 67 5.98 -1.24 -0.54
N LYS A 68 6.98 -1.23 -1.41
CA LYS A 68 8.15 -0.35 -1.29
C LYS A 68 7.75 1.13 -1.22
N ARG A 69 6.91 1.60 -2.14
CA ARG A 69 6.43 3.01 -2.17
C ARG A 69 5.55 3.37 -0.98
N GLU A 70 4.83 2.40 -0.41
CA GLU A 70 3.97 2.60 0.74
C GLU A 70 4.77 2.74 2.05
N TYR A 71 5.79 1.89 2.25
CA TYR A 71 6.69 1.99 3.40
C TYR A 71 7.62 3.21 3.34
N ARG A 72 8.13 3.54 2.14
CA ARG A 72 9.11 4.62 1.90
C ARG A 72 10.39 4.42 2.73
N LYS A 73 11.13 5.50 2.95
CA LYS A 73 12.23 5.54 3.92
C LYS A 73 11.70 5.89 5.31
N GLY A 74 12.08 5.11 6.31
CA GLY A 74 11.71 5.39 7.70
C GLY A 74 12.19 4.33 8.68
N GLY A 75 11.64 4.38 9.89
CA GLY A 75 11.83 3.34 10.89
C GLY A 75 10.71 3.36 11.93
N LYS A 76 10.63 2.27 12.70
CA LYS A 76 9.66 2.02 13.77
C LYS A 76 10.32 1.25 14.91
N GLY A 77 9.91 1.53 16.14
CA GLY A 77 10.30 0.75 17.33
C GLY A 77 9.13 -0.12 17.79
N PHE A 78 9.43 -1.33 18.26
CA PHE A 78 8.45 -2.27 18.79
C PHE A 78 8.91 -2.85 20.12
N GLN A 79 7.95 -3.21 20.97
CA GLN A 79 8.15 -4.06 22.15
C GLN A 79 7.26 -5.28 21.99
N ILE A 80 7.87 -6.46 21.76
CA ILE A 80 7.17 -7.73 21.50
C ILE A 80 7.75 -8.77 22.46
N ASP A 81 6.88 -9.40 23.25
CA ASP A 81 7.26 -10.40 24.26
C ASP A 81 8.39 -9.97 25.22
N GLY A 82 8.43 -8.68 25.56
CA GLY A 82 9.44 -8.11 26.46
C GLY A 82 10.79 -7.79 25.81
N SER A 83 10.94 -8.07 24.51
CA SER A 83 12.10 -7.68 23.70
C SER A 83 11.80 -6.40 22.93
N GLU A 84 12.81 -5.53 22.82
CA GLU A 84 12.75 -4.33 21.99
C GLU A 84 13.27 -4.62 20.58
N TYR A 85 12.58 -4.12 19.56
CA TYR A 85 12.99 -4.24 18.17
C TYR A 85 13.03 -2.86 17.50
N SER A 86 14.12 -2.59 16.81
CA SER A 86 14.29 -1.42 15.96
C SER A 86 14.21 -1.84 14.50
N VAL A 87 13.24 -1.28 13.77
CA VAL A 87 12.98 -1.58 12.37
C VAL A 87 13.31 -0.36 11.51
N TRP A 88 14.10 -0.56 10.47
CA TRP A 88 14.43 0.46 9.47
C TRP A 88 14.04 -0.03 8.10
N PHE A 89 13.57 0.87 7.24
CA PHE A 89 13.25 0.54 5.87
C PHE A 89 13.66 1.69 4.96
N ASP A 90 14.19 1.34 3.79
CA ASP A 90 14.63 2.26 2.75
C ASP A 90 14.49 1.65 1.35
N GLU A 91 15.08 2.29 0.34
CA GLU A 91 15.00 1.82 -1.06
C GLU A 91 15.44 0.36 -1.27
N THR A 92 16.24 -0.21 -0.37
CA THR A 92 16.83 -1.55 -0.49
C THR A 92 16.00 -2.66 0.17
N GLY A 93 15.24 -2.34 1.22
CA GLY A 93 14.46 -3.33 1.96
C GLY A 93 14.22 -2.93 3.41
N MET A 94 13.90 -3.92 4.24
CA MET A 94 13.60 -3.79 5.67
C MET A 94 14.70 -4.48 6.51
N GLN A 95 15.15 -3.78 7.54
CA GLN A 95 16.10 -4.28 8.55
C GLN A 95 15.41 -4.32 9.91
N ILE A 96 15.52 -5.46 10.60
CA ILE A 96 14.98 -5.65 11.95
C ILE A 96 16.14 -6.00 12.87
N VAL A 97 16.26 -5.28 13.99
CA VAL A 97 17.36 -5.45 14.96
C VAL A 97 16.78 -5.58 16.37
N VAL A 98 17.25 -6.54 17.16
CA VAL A 98 16.91 -6.62 18.60
C VAL A 98 17.69 -5.57 19.38
N GLY A 99 17.01 -4.80 20.23
CA GLY A 99 17.61 -3.78 21.12
C GLY A 99 17.76 -2.39 20.50
N HIS A 100 18.32 -1.48 21.31
CA HIS A 100 18.38 -0.03 21.01
C HIS A 100 19.79 0.55 20.77
N THR A 101 20.91 -0.17 20.97
CA THR A 101 22.24 0.50 21.03
C THR A 101 23.48 -0.35 20.70
N VAL A 102 24.54 0.35 20.26
CA VAL A 102 25.90 -0.11 19.86
C VAL A 102 26.68 -0.83 20.98
N THR A 103 26.11 -0.99 22.17
CA THR A 103 26.77 -1.57 23.35
C THR A 103 26.58 -3.08 23.50
N ASP A 104 25.59 -3.68 22.83
CA ASP A 104 25.34 -5.12 22.92
C ASP A 104 26.02 -5.86 21.77
N GLN A 105 27.03 -6.65 22.15
CA GLN A 105 28.04 -7.19 21.23
C GLN A 105 27.57 -8.35 20.34
N ILE A 106 26.27 -8.67 20.28
CA ILE A 106 25.66 -9.45 19.19
C ILE A 106 24.25 -8.91 19.00
N LEU A 107 24.09 -8.02 18.02
CA LEU A 107 22.76 -7.60 17.57
C LEU A 107 22.29 -8.63 16.56
N ASP A 108 21.28 -9.40 16.92
CA ASP A 108 20.57 -10.24 15.97
C ASP A 108 19.88 -9.34 14.94
N LYS A 109 20.15 -9.59 13.66
CA LYS A 109 19.66 -8.77 12.54
C LYS A 109 18.97 -9.64 11.50
N ALA A 110 17.81 -9.19 11.07
CA ALA A 110 17.17 -9.66 9.85
C ALA A 110 17.29 -8.59 8.76
N PHE A 111 17.54 -9.01 7.53
CA PHE A 111 17.32 -8.19 6.35
C PHE A 111 16.29 -8.90 5.48
N LEU A 112 15.26 -8.15 5.05
CA LEU A 112 14.22 -8.59 4.15
C LEU A 112 14.27 -7.69 2.92
N SER A 113 14.41 -8.26 1.74
CA SER A 113 14.19 -7.53 0.50
C SER A 113 12.73 -7.12 0.37
N TRP A 114 12.42 -6.17 -0.52
CA TRP A 114 11.03 -5.80 -0.76
C TRP A 114 10.19 -6.94 -1.34
N GLU A 115 10.81 -7.87 -2.07
CA GLU A 115 10.18 -9.10 -2.55
C GLU A 115 9.80 -10.02 -1.37
N ASP A 116 10.71 -10.18 -0.40
CA ASP A 116 10.44 -10.96 0.83
C ASP A 116 9.29 -10.34 1.64
N VAL A 117 9.30 -9.03 1.83
CA VAL A 117 8.26 -8.29 2.57
C VAL A 117 6.90 -8.44 1.87
N SER A 118 6.87 -8.20 0.56
CA SER A 118 5.66 -8.31 -0.27
C SER A 118 5.11 -9.74 -0.25
N GLY A 119 5.97 -10.74 -0.47
CA GLY A 119 5.60 -12.15 -0.47
C GLY A 119 5.06 -12.60 0.89
N ARG A 120 5.68 -12.17 2.01
CA ARG A 120 5.19 -12.51 3.34
C ARG A 120 3.84 -11.86 3.66
N ILE A 121 3.64 -10.60 3.29
CA ILE A 121 2.33 -9.92 3.44
C ILE A 121 1.25 -10.66 2.64
N HIS A 122 1.54 -11.03 1.39
CA HIS A 122 0.62 -11.77 0.54
C HIS A 122 0.22 -13.09 1.20
N GLN A 123 1.19 -13.85 1.68
CA GLN A 123 0.95 -15.13 2.36
C GLN A 123 0.07 -14.96 3.62
N LEU A 124 0.34 -13.95 4.44
CA LEU A 124 -0.47 -13.64 5.62
C LEU A 124 -1.90 -13.25 5.26
N LEU A 125 -2.12 -12.54 4.15
CA LEU A 125 -3.45 -12.19 3.66
C LEU A 125 -4.21 -13.42 3.17
N ASP A 126 -3.57 -14.27 2.36
CA ASP A 126 -4.15 -15.53 1.86
C ASP A 126 -4.56 -16.49 2.99
N GLN A 127 -3.80 -16.49 4.08
CA GLN A 127 -4.07 -17.32 5.26
C GLN A 127 -5.11 -16.69 6.21
N GLY A 128 -5.51 -15.44 5.99
CA GLY A 128 -6.39 -14.68 6.89
C GLY A 128 -5.71 -14.29 8.21
N GLU A 129 -4.38 -14.23 8.22
CA GLU A 129 -3.56 -13.95 9.40
C GLU A 129 -3.01 -12.52 9.43
N TYR A 130 -3.18 -11.73 8.36
CA TYR A 130 -2.65 -10.36 8.30
C TYR A 130 -3.46 -9.36 9.16
N ALA A 131 -4.79 -9.42 9.10
CA ALA A 131 -5.65 -8.49 9.84
C ALA A 131 -7.03 -9.12 10.14
N PRO A 132 -7.73 -8.65 11.20
CA PRO A 132 -9.11 -9.05 11.45
C PRO A 132 -10.04 -8.66 10.30
N GLN A 133 -11.14 -9.40 10.11
CA GLN A 133 -12.11 -9.14 9.03
C GLN A 133 -12.62 -7.69 9.01
N SER A 134 -12.88 -7.08 10.18
CA SER A 134 -13.32 -5.68 10.26
C SER A 134 -12.32 -4.68 9.69
N VAL A 135 -11.02 -5.00 9.71
CA VAL A 135 -9.97 -4.18 9.10
C VAL A 135 -9.91 -4.43 7.59
N LEU A 136 -10.05 -5.69 7.16
CA LEU A 136 -10.13 -6.04 5.74
C LEU A 136 -11.32 -5.34 5.05
N ASP A 137 -12.49 -5.37 5.68
CA ASP A 137 -13.71 -4.75 5.17
C ASP A 137 -13.60 -3.22 5.06
N ALA A 138 -12.76 -2.59 5.91
CA ALA A 138 -12.54 -1.15 5.90
C ALA A 138 -11.61 -0.68 4.77
N ALA A 139 -10.81 -1.58 4.17
CA ALA A 139 -9.76 -1.22 3.22
C ALA A 139 -10.33 -0.54 1.96
N ARG A 140 -11.41 -1.10 1.39
CA ARG A 140 -12.07 -0.52 0.20
C ARG A 140 -12.62 0.87 0.47
N ASN A 141 -13.33 1.05 1.57
CA ASN A 141 -13.89 2.36 1.94
C ASN A 141 -12.78 3.39 2.21
N ASN A 142 -11.65 2.97 2.78
CA ASN A 142 -10.49 3.85 2.95
C ASN A 142 -9.91 4.29 1.60
N ALA A 143 -9.78 3.36 0.64
CA ALA A 143 -9.27 3.68 -0.69
C ALA A 143 -10.18 4.69 -1.42
N VAL A 144 -11.50 4.47 -1.42
CA VAL A 144 -12.47 5.41 -2.02
C VAL A 144 -12.33 6.81 -1.41
N LYS A 145 -12.23 6.91 -0.08
CA LYS A 145 -12.03 8.19 0.63
C LYS A 145 -10.74 8.90 0.25
N GLU A 146 -9.63 8.17 0.25
CA GLU A 146 -8.32 8.75 -0.10
C GLU A 146 -8.28 9.20 -1.56
N HIS A 147 -8.89 8.43 -2.48
CA HIS A 147 -8.98 8.79 -3.89
C HIS A 147 -9.92 9.98 -4.13
N ALA A 148 -11.09 10.04 -3.49
CA ALA A 148 -11.99 11.19 -3.57
C ALA A 148 -11.30 12.48 -3.09
N GLN A 149 -10.58 12.38 -1.97
CA GLN A 149 -9.81 13.49 -1.43
C GLN A 149 -8.69 13.94 -2.39
N ALA A 150 -7.96 12.99 -2.98
CA ALA A 150 -6.91 13.28 -3.96
C ALA A 150 -7.47 13.95 -5.22
N LEU A 151 -8.60 13.47 -5.74
CA LEU A 151 -9.30 14.07 -6.89
C LEU A 151 -9.78 15.50 -6.57
N ALA A 152 -10.36 15.72 -5.40
CA ALA A 152 -10.78 17.06 -4.96
C ALA A 152 -9.59 18.03 -4.91
N TYR A 153 -8.44 17.59 -4.39
CA TYR A 153 -7.23 18.40 -4.36
C TYR A 153 -6.62 18.63 -5.74
N MET A 154 -6.55 17.59 -6.58
CA MET A 154 -6.09 17.70 -7.97
C MET A 154 -6.94 18.71 -8.74
N LYS A 155 -8.26 18.67 -8.60
CA LYS A 155 -9.18 19.65 -9.17
C LYS A 155 -8.89 21.07 -8.70
N GLY A 156 -8.52 21.25 -7.43
CA GLY A 156 -8.10 22.55 -6.88
C GLY A 156 -6.78 23.05 -7.47
N ASP A 157 -5.88 22.14 -7.82
CA ASP A 157 -4.57 22.42 -8.41
C ASP A 157 -4.65 22.71 -9.93
N MET A 158 -5.75 22.35 -10.61
CA MET A 158 -5.95 22.58 -12.05
C MET A 158 -6.00 24.07 -12.44
N ALA A 159 -5.54 24.38 -13.66
CA ALA A 159 -5.74 25.68 -14.29
C ALA A 159 -7.20 25.94 -14.69
N GLU A 160 -7.51 27.21 -14.95
CA GLU A 160 -8.86 27.60 -15.39
C GLU A 160 -9.19 26.90 -16.71
N GLY A 161 -10.40 26.33 -16.82
CA GLY A 161 -10.85 25.63 -18.02
C GLY A 161 -10.39 24.17 -18.12
N VAL A 162 -9.50 23.70 -17.23
CA VAL A 162 -8.98 22.32 -17.29
C VAL A 162 -9.96 21.34 -16.64
N ALA A 163 -10.61 21.72 -15.55
CA ALA A 163 -11.59 20.87 -14.89
C ALA A 163 -12.78 20.54 -15.80
N GLU A 164 -13.16 21.47 -16.68
CA GLU A 164 -14.23 21.34 -17.67
C GLU A 164 -13.91 20.37 -18.82
N ILE A 165 -12.63 19.99 -18.95
CA ILE A 165 -12.18 18.96 -19.90
C ILE A 165 -12.10 17.60 -19.21
N VAL A 166 -11.74 17.59 -17.93
CA VAL A 166 -11.50 16.38 -17.14
C VAL A 166 -12.79 15.79 -16.56
N PHE A 167 -13.74 16.64 -16.15
CA PHE A 167 -14.99 16.23 -15.52
C PHE A 167 -16.20 16.59 -16.39
N ASP A 168 -17.26 15.80 -16.30
CA ASP A 168 -18.49 16.05 -17.08
C ASP A 168 -19.20 17.32 -16.60
N GLU A 169 -19.90 17.97 -17.53
CA GLU A 169 -20.63 19.22 -17.26
C GLU A 169 -21.65 19.07 -16.11
N GLU A 170 -22.25 17.88 -15.98
CA GLU A 170 -23.17 17.55 -14.90
C GLU A 170 -22.50 17.45 -13.51
N ASP A 171 -21.21 17.13 -13.46
CA ASP A 171 -20.45 16.99 -12.20
C ASP A 171 -19.90 18.35 -11.73
N LEU A 172 -19.58 19.27 -12.64
CA LEU A 172 -18.94 20.55 -12.34
C LEU A 172 -19.64 21.37 -11.23
N PRO A 173 -20.99 21.46 -11.14
CA PRO A 173 -21.65 22.16 -10.04
C PRO A 173 -21.30 21.59 -8.67
N HIS A 174 -21.14 20.26 -8.56
CA HIS A 174 -20.80 19.59 -7.31
C HIS A 174 -19.32 19.79 -6.94
N LEU A 175 -18.44 19.86 -7.93
CA LEU A 175 -17.00 20.09 -7.76
C LEU A 175 -16.62 21.54 -7.37
N HIS A 176 -17.59 22.46 -7.35
CA HIS A 176 -17.42 23.81 -6.80
C HIS A 176 -17.80 23.92 -5.32
N SER A 177 -18.30 22.84 -4.72
CA SER A 177 -18.70 22.81 -3.32
C SER A 177 -17.49 22.89 -2.39
N ILE A 178 -17.74 23.29 -1.14
CA ILE A 178 -16.73 23.26 -0.08
C ILE A 178 -16.56 21.83 0.47
N TYR A 179 -15.64 21.66 1.41
CA TYR A 179 -15.52 20.41 2.14
C TYR A 179 -16.57 20.34 3.27
N PRO A 180 -17.16 19.17 3.52
CA PRO A 180 -16.88 17.88 2.88
C PRO A 180 -17.71 17.58 1.62
N GLU A 181 -18.60 18.47 1.19
CA GLU A 181 -19.59 18.18 0.13
C GLU A 181 -18.95 17.74 -1.19
N ILE A 182 -17.80 18.31 -1.57
CA ILE A 182 -17.06 17.87 -2.76
C ILE A 182 -16.53 16.42 -2.63
N THR A 183 -16.02 16.05 -1.46
CA THR A 183 -15.48 14.70 -1.23
C THR A 183 -16.58 13.68 -1.08
N ASP A 184 -17.69 14.01 -0.42
CA ASP A 184 -18.86 13.13 -0.31
C ASP A 184 -19.42 12.79 -1.70
N TYR A 185 -19.50 13.78 -2.59
CA TYR A 185 -19.91 13.57 -3.98
C TYR A 185 -18.97 12.65 -4.76
N LEU A 186 -17.66 12.89 -4.64
CA LEU A 186 -16.65 12.08 -5.32
C LEU A 186 -16.60 10.65 -4.76
N GLU A 187 -16.80 10.46 -3.45
CA GLU A 187 -16.91 9.12 -2.84
C GLU A 187 -18.05 8.32 -3.47
N GLU A 188 -19.23 8.93 -3.63
CA GLU A 188 -20.39 8.28 -4.28
C GLU A 188 -20.10 7.95 -5.75
N LYS A 189 -19.52 8.89 -6.51
CA LYS A 189 -19.20 8.71 -7.93
C LYS A 189 -18.14 7.63 -8.18
N LEU A 190 -17.15 7.52 -7.31
CA LEU A 190 -16.09 6.50 -7.41
C LEU A 190 -16.61 5.07 -7.24
N GLU A 191 -17.82 4.88 -6.71
CA GLU A 191 -18.47 3.56 -6.64
C GLU A 191 -19.13 3.15 -7.95
N ASP A 192 -19.38 4.08 -8.88
CA ASP A 192 -19.92 3.82 -10.21
C ASP A 192 -18.80 3.38 -11.18
N PRO A 193 -18.77 2.11 -11.62
CA PRO A 193 -17.70 1.60 -12.49
C PRO A 193 -17.67 2.27 -13.86
N GLN A 194 -18.81 2.72 -14.39
CA GLN A 194 -18.86 3.40 -15.69
C GLN A 194 -18.23 4.79 -15.57
N TRP A 195 -18.67 5.57 -14.59
CA TRP A 195 -18.12 6.90 -14.33
C TRP A 195 -16.62 6.84 -14.05
N LEU A 196 -16.17 5.88 -13.23
CA LEU A 196 -14.76 5.67 -12.92
C LEU A 196 -13.94 5.33 -14.17
N SER A 197 -14.45 4.47 -15.05
CA SER A 197 -13.76 4.13 -16.30
C SER A 197 -13.59 5.35 -17.21
N GLU A 198 -14.66 6.14 -17.39
CA GLU A 198 -14.63 7.35 -18.21
C GLU A 198 -13.74 8.44 -17.61
N LEU A 199 -13.71 8.57 -16.27
CA LEU A 199 -12.80 9.49 -15.59
C LEU A 199 -11.34 9.07 -15.79
N ASN A 200 -11.01 7.77 -15.63
CA ASN A 200 -9.64 7.29 -15.80
C ASN A 200 -9.08 7.60 -17.20
N GLU A 201 -9.88 7.41 -18.26
CA GLU A 201 -9.47 7.78 -19.63
C GLU A 201 -9.14 9.28 -19.77
N ARG A 202 -9.90 10.15 -19.09
CA ARG A 202 -9.67 11.60 -19.10
C ARG A 202 -8.48 12.00 -18.24
N LEU A 203 -8.24 11.31 -17.14
CA LEU A 203 -7.06 11.51 -16.29
C LEU A 203 -5.78 11.04 -17.00
N ASP A 204 -5.83 9.96 -17.77
CA ASP A 204 -4.71 9.52 -18.62
C ASP A 204 -4.39 10.58 -19.68
N ALA A 205 -5.39 11.12 -20.37
CA ALA A 205 -5.20 12.22 -21.32
C ALA A 205 -4.66 13.49 -20.64
N LEU A 206 -5.10 13.80 -19.42
CA LEU A 206 -4.58 14.89 -18.62
C LEU A 206 -3.11 14.67 -18.24
N ALA A 207 -2.73 13.44 -17.91
CA ALA A 207 -1.35 13.05 -17.60
C ALA A 207 -0.43 13.29 -18.81
N GLU A 208 -0.82 12.82 -20.00
CA GLU A 208 -0.08 13.06 -21.24
C GLU A 208 0.05 14.56 -21.55
N ALA A 209 -1.05 15.31 -21.45
CA ALA A 209 -1.03 16.76 -21.68
C ALA A 209 -0.14 17.50 -20.66
N TYR A 210 -0.06 17.02 -19.41
CA TYR A 210 0.76 17.60 -18.37
C TYR A 210 2.26 17.41 -18.64
N GLU A 211 2.67 16.31 -19.27
CA GLU A 211 4.07 16.10 -19.69
C GLU A 211 4.52 17.12 -20.75
N GLU A 212 3.62 17.52 -21.65
CA GLU A 212 3.91 18.53 -22.67
C GLU A 212 3.79 19.96 -22.15
N ASN A 213 2.82 20.19 -21.26
CA ASN A 213 2.50 21.52 -20.75
C ASN A 213 2.09 21.49 -19.28
N HIS A 214 3.06 21.65 -18.39
CA HIS A 214 2.81 21.74 -16.95
C HIS A 214 1.89 22.91 -16.53
N SER A 215 1.70 23.95 -17.36
CA SER A 215 0.85 25.09 -17.00
C SER A 215 -0.64 24.79 -16.91
N ILE A 216 -1.08 23.60 -17.35
CA ILE A 216 -2.46 23.13 -17.14
C ILE A 216 -2.75 22.83 -15.66
N MET A 217 -1.72 22.81 -14.81
CA MET A 217 -1.84 22.79 -13.36
C MET A 217 -1.26 24.09 -12.78
N ARG A 218 -2.04 24.81 -11.96
CA ARG A 218 -1.60 26.01 -11.22
C ARG A 218 -0.60 25.66 -10.13
N PHE A 219 -0.82 24.52 -9.48
CA PHE A 219 0.06 23.94 -8.47
C PHE A 219 0.33 22.48 -8.84
N HIS A 220 1.47 21.94 -8.41
CA HIS A 220 1.93 20.62 -8.85
C HIS A 220 1.93 19.58 -7.72
N HIS A 221 1.20 19.84 -6.63
CA HIS A 221 1.20 18.97 -5.46
C HIS A 221 0.44 17.67 -5.74
N TYR A 222 -0.69 17.79 -6.44
CA TYR A 222 -1.51 16.68 -6.90
C TYR A 222 -1.51 16.68 -8.43
N ASN A 223 -0.42 16.22 -9.03
CA ASN A 223 -0.27 16.16 -10.49
C ASN A 223 -0.78 14.82 -11.04
N PRO A 224 -1.20 14.76 -12.32
CA PRO A 224 -1.83 13.56 -12.89
C PRO A 224 -0.88 12.39 -13.17
N ILE A 225 0.42 12.50 -12.86
CA ILE A 225 1.44 11.47 -13.16
C ILE A 225 1.94 10.76 -11.89
N ASN A 226 1.71 11.32 -10.69
CA ASN A 226 2.30 10.84 -9.42
C ASN A 226 1.31 10.61 -8.30
#